data_AF-A0A366XMQ3-F1
#
_entry.id   AF-A0A366XMQ3-F1
#
_cell.length_a   1.000
_cell.length_b   1.000
_cell.length_c   1.000
_cell.angle_alpha   90.00
_cell.angle_beta   90.00
_cell.angle_gamma   90.00
#
_symmetry.space_group_name_H-M   'P 1'
#
loop_
_entity.id
_entity.type
_entity.pdbx_description
1 polymer ?
#
loop_
_entity_poly.entity_id
_entity_poly.type
_entity_poly.pdbx_seq_one_letter_code
_entity_poly.pdbx_strand_id
1 'polypeptide(L)'
;MVTCIKGMPKIFAFLHLLLVGTFIPMLFTAFFPWPDANYAFNGESLSYSEFITSWFALGLLVFIIAVIGLCYATSQKKRWSLYGVYAFWCAPFVGGVISTPENPTLPFVFLLLWTFYIVKNKTLKSYYSTVA
;
A
#
# COMPACT_ATOMS: atom_id res chain seq x y z
N MET A 1 6.69 15.15 3.41
CA MET A 1 5.75 14.04 3.68
C MET A 1 5.43 13.89 5.17
N VAL A 2 6.41 13.81 6.08
CA VAL A 2 6.15 13.67 7.54
C VAL A 2 5.38 14.87 8.15
N THR A 3 5.49 16.06 7.57
CA THR A 3 4.73 17.25 7.98
C THR A 3 3.26 17.26 7.50
N CYS A 4 2.85 16.33 6.62
CA CYS A 4 1.49 16.27 6.03
C CYS A 4 0.46 15.48 6.86
N ILE A 5 0.81 15.04 8.07
CA ILE A 5 -0.05 14.22 8.92
C ILE A 5 -0.93 15.09 9.84
N LYS A 6 -0.68 16.40 9.85
CA LYS A 6 -1.40 17.34 10.72
C LYS A 6 -2.88 17.38 10.35
N GLY A 7 -3.73 16.93 11.28
CA GLY A 7 -5.19 16.85 11.10
C GLY A 7 -5.69 15.52 10.54
N MET A 8 -4.81 14.57 10.22
CA MET A 8 -5.19 13.23 9.78
C MET A 8 -5.66 12.37 10.98
N PRO A 9 -6.72 11.56 10.85
CA PRO A 9 -7.12 10.63 11.91
C PRO A 9 -6.00 9.65 12.28
N LYS A 10 -5.82 9.36 13.57
CA LYS A 10 -4.66 8.58 14.09
C LYS A 10 -4.39 7.26 13.35
N ILE A 11 -5.44 6.45 13.13
CA ILE A 11 -5.29 5.16 12.43
C ILE A 11 -4.88 5.37 10.96
N PHE A 12 -5.48 6.36 10.29
CA PHE A 12 -5.17 6.67 8.91
C PHE A 12 -3.76 7.26 8.75
N ALA A 13 -3.35 8.09 9.72
CA ALA A 13 -1.99 8.61 9.85
C ALA A 13 -0.95 7.50 10.04
N PHE A 14 -1.25 6.53 10.91
CA PHE A 14 -0.39 5.36 11.11
C PHE A 14 -0.24 4.57 9.81
N LEU A 15 -1.34 4.24 9.13
CA LEU A 15 -1.30 3.49 7.87
C LEU A 15 -0.58 4.25 6.75
N HIS A 16 -0.77 5.57 6.69
CA HIS A 16 -0.04 6.43 5.75
C HIS A 16 1.46 6.43 6.03
N LEU A 17 1.86 6.59 7.30
CA LEU A 17 3.26 6.53 7.70
C LEU A 17 3.87 5.16 7.44
N LEU A 18 3.10 4.08 7.66
CA LEU A 18 3.52 2.73 7.37
C LEU A 18 3.79 2.56 5.86
N LEU A 19 2.91 3.05 5.00
CA LEU A 19 3.12 3.04 3.55
C LEU A 19 4.36 3.83 3.15
N VAL A 20 4.48 5.08 3.60
CA VAL A 20 5.63 5.95 3.29
C VAL A 20 6.93 5.34 3.81
N GLY A 21 6.94 4.86 5.05
CA GLY A 21 8.10 4.27 5.71
C GLY A 21 8.50 2.90 5.17
N THR A 22 7.62 2.21 4.44
CA THR A 22 7.93 0.92 3.82
C THR A 22 8.31 1.10 2.35
N PHE A 23 7.48 1.80 1.58
CA PHE A 23 7.61 1.87 0.13
C PHE A 23 8.68 2.84 -0.36
N ILE A 24 8.99 3.91 0.40
CA ILE A 24 10.10 4.79 0.04
C ILE A 24 11.44 4.05 0.21
N PRO A 25 11.77 3.42 1.36
CA PRO A 25 12.98 2.61 1.45
C PRO A 25 13.00 1.47 0.44
N MET A 26 11.86 0.80 0.21
CA MET A 26 11.76 -0.27 -0.78
C MET A 26 12.12 0.18 -2.19
N LEU A 27 11.80 1.42 -2.59
CA LEU A 27 12.22 1.96 -3.89
C LEU A 27 13.75 1.95 -4.06
N PHE A 28 14.49 2.19 -2.98
CA PHE A 28 15.95 2.16 -3.03
C PHE A 28 16.48 0.74 -2.87
N THR A 29 15.97 -0.01 -1.89
CA THR A 29 16.53 -1.31 -1.52
C THR A 29 16.11 -2.45 -2.44
N ALA A 30 14.94 -2.38 -3.09
CA ALA A 30 14.46 -3.45 -3.97
C ALA A 30 15.24 -3.52 -5.31
N PHE A 31 15.71 -2.37 -5.79
CA PHE A 31 16.45 -2.25 -7.07
C PHE A 31 17.94 -1.98 -6.87
N PHE A 32 18.43 -2.02 -5.62
CA PHE A 32 19.85 -1.90 -5.37
C PHE A 32 20.57 -3.20 -5.78
N PRO A 33 21.72 -3.13 -6.48
CA PRO A 33 22.51 -4.30 -6.83
C PRO A 33 23.23 -4.85 -5.60
N TRP A 34 22.50 -5.56 -4.75
CA TRP A 34 23.07 -6.21 -3.58
C TRP A 34 24.06 -7.29 -4.04
N PRO A 35 25.32 -7.25 -3.57
CA PRO A 35 26.27 -8.33 -3.84
C PRO A 35 25.70 -9.65 -3.31
N ASP A 36 25.83 -10.71 -4.10
CA ASP A 36 25.41 -12.08 -3.75
C ASP A 36 23.90 -12.27 -3.48
N ALA A 37 23.04 -11.34 -3.88
CA ALA A 37 21.59 -11.50 -3.76
C ALA A 37 21.05 -12.47 -4.82
N ASN A 38 20.50 -13.59 -4.35
CA ASN A 38 19.68 -14.51 -5.14
C ASN A 38 18.20 -14.23 -4.82
N TYR A 39 17.42 -13.87 -5.84
CA TYR A 39 15.99 -13.62 -5.72
C TYR A 39 15.23 -14.91 -6.02
N ALA A 40 14.44 -15.43 -5.08
CA ALA A 40 13.64 -16.62 -5.31
C ALA A 40 12.21 -16.27 -5.73
N PHE A 41 11.78 -16.72 -6.91
CA PHE A 41 10.41 -16.57 -7.39
C PHE A 41 9.87 -17.92 -7.86
N ASN A 42 8.77 -18.39 -7.26
CA ASN A 42 8.15 -19.69 -7.57
C ASN A 42 9.12 -20.90 -7.56
N GLY A 43 10.17 -20.85 -6.74
CA GLY A 43 11.18 -21.92 -6.65
C GLY A 43 12.36 -21.75 -7.60
N GLU A 44 12.35 -20.77 -8.49
CA GLU A 44 13.50 -20.41 -9.33
C GLU A 44 14.34 -19.31 -8.69
N SER A 45 15.67 -19.44 -8.80
CA SER A 45 16.63 -18.44 -8.34
C SER A 45 16.99 -17.52 -9.51
N LEU A 46 16.77 -16.22 -9.34
CA LEU A 46 17.10 -15.18 -10.30
C LEU A 46 18.30 -14.39 -9.77
N SER A 47 19.31 -14.22 -10.62
CA SER A 47 20.36 -13.23 -10.42
C SER A 47 19.81 -11.81 -10.49
N TYR A 48 20.54 -10.83 -9.96
CA TYR A 48 20.14 -9.41 -10.05
C TYR A 48 19.86 -8.95 -11.49
N SER A 49 20.68 -9.37 -12.47
CA SER A 49 20.49 -9.03 -13.89
C SER A 49 19.20 -9.61 -14.47
N GLU A 50 18.81 -10.83 -14.05
CA GLU A 50 17.57 -11.45 -14.49
C GLU A 50 16.37 -10.84 -13.77
N PHE A 51 16.51 -10.50 -12.49
CA PHE A 51 15.49 -9.78 -11.73
C PHE A 51 15.19 -8.42 -12.39
N ILE A 52 16.19 -7.57 -12.64
CA ILE A 52 15.95 -6.20 -13.13
C ILE A 52 15.34 -6.16 -14.53
N THR A 53 15.63 -7.16 -15.36
CA THR A 53 15.08 -7.31 -16.72
C THR A 53 13.75 -8.06 -16.75
N SER A 54 13.35 -8.67 -15.63
CA SER A 54 12.07 -9.37 -15.54
C SER A 54 10.89 -8.40 -15.58
N TRP A 55 9.76 -8.90 -16.10
CA TRP A 55 8.46 -8.21 -15.98
C TRP A 55 8.05 -7.99 -14.52
N PHE A 56 8.59 -8.80 -13.60
CA PHE A 56 8.33 -8.67 -12.17
C PHE A 56 8.97 -7.41 -11.58
N ALA A 57 10.23 -7.11 -11.89
CA ALA A 57 10.87 -5.88 -11.43
C ALA A 57 10.15 -4.64 -11.99
N LEU A 58 9.74 -4.66 -13.25
CA LEU A 58 8.94 -3.57 -13.83
C LEU A 58 7.59 -3.43 -13.13
N GLY A 59 6.88 -4.53 -12.89
CA GLY A 59 5.60 -4.54 -12.17
C GLY A 59 5.74 -4.02 -10.73
N LEU A 60 6.78 -4.45 -10.02
CA LEU A 60 7.11 -3.98 -8.68
C LEU A 60 7.43 -2.49 -8.68
N LEU A 61 8.20 -1.99 -9.66
CA LEU A 61 8.54 -0.57 -9.77
C LEU A 61 7.29 0.28 -9.98
N VAL A 62 6.43 -0.11 -10.93
CA VAL A 62 5.15 0.56 -11.20
C VAL A 62 4.27 0.55 -9.95
N PHE A 63 4.20 -0.57 -9.24
CA PHE A 63 3.44 -0.69 -8.00
C PHE A 63 3.97 0.25 -6.91
N ILE A 64 5.28 0.28 -6.67
CA ILE A 64 5.90 1.18 -5.68
C ILE A 64 5.63 2.64 -6.04
N ILE A 65 5.79 3.04 -7.31
CA ILE A 65 5.51 4.40 -7.78
C ILE A 65 4.03 4.75 -7.56
N ALA A 66 3.11 3.82 -7.87
CA ALA A 66 1.67 4.03 -7.65
C ALA A 66 1.34 4.25 -6.17
N VAL A 67 1.95 3.49 -5.26
CA VAL A 67 1.76 3.64 -3.81
C VAL A 67 2.34 4.97 -3.30
N ILE A 68 3.53 5.37 -3.79
CA ILE A 68 4.12 6.68 -3.46
C ILE A 68 3.23 7.81 -3.98
N GLY A 69 2.72 7.71 -5.22
CA GLY A 69 1.78 8.65 -5.81
C GLY A 69 0.46 8.74 -5.05
N LEU A 70 -0.04 7.61 -4.55
CA LEU A 70 -1.20 7.55 -3.68
C LEU A 70 -0.93 8.29 -2.36
N CYS A 71 0.21 8.05 -1.71
CA CYS A 71 0.62 8.75 -0.50
C CYS A 71 0.75 10.27 -0.71
N TYR A 72 1.29 10.68 -1.86
CA TYR A 72 1.33 12.09 -2.24
C TYR A 72 -0.08 12.67 -2.38
N ALA A 73 -0.99 11.99 -3.07
CA ALA A 73 -2.38 12.42 -3.22
C ALA A 73 -3.14 12.48 -1.88
N THR A 74 -2.86 11.56 -0.96
CA THR A 74 -3.36 11.57 0.42
C THR A 74 -2.88 12.79 1.21
N SER A 75 -1.61 13.15 1.05
CA SER A 75 -1.02 14.36 1.66
C SER A 75 -1.65 15.64 1.12
N GLN A 76 -2.01 15.64 -0.17
CA GLN A 76 -2.72 16.73 -0.85
C GLN A 76 -4.24 16.70 -0.64
N LYS A 77 -4.75 15.80 0.23
CA LYS A 77 -6.18 15.67 0.55
C LYS A 77 -7.08 15.46 -0.68
N LYS A 78 -6.56 14.87 -1.76
CA LYS A 78 -7.35 14.59 -2.96
C LYS A 78 -8.36 13.49 -2.65
N ARG A 79 -9.66 13.74 -2.87
CA ARG A 79 -10.74 12.80 -2.52
C ARG A 79 -10.58 11.40 -3.12
N TRP A 80 -10.07 11.29 -4.35
CA TRP A 80 -9.85 9.99 -4.98
C TRP A 80 -8.84 9.11 -4.21
N SER A 81 -7.89 9.72 -3.51
CA SER A 81 -6.89 8.97 -2.73
C SER A 81 -7.49 8.24 -1.54
N LEU A 82 -8.66 8.66 -1.03
CA LEU A 82 -9.38 7.91 0.00
C LEU A 82 -9.78 6.53 -0.52
N TYR A 83 -10.33 6.47 -1.74
CA TYR A 83 -10.71 5.22 -2.39
C TYR A 83 -9.49 4.39 -2.80
N GLY A 84 -8.40 5.05 -3.21
CA GLY A 84 -7.14 4.37 -3.51
C GLY A 84 -6.53 3.71 -2.27
N VAL A 85 -6.48 4.40 -1.12
CA VAL A 85 -5.99 3.83 0.15
C VAL A 85 -6.93 2.73 0.64
N TYR A 86 -8.24 2.90 0.47
CA TYR A 86 -9.21 1.84 0.75
C TYR A 86 -8.91 0.58 -0.08
N ALA A 87 -8.80 0.72 -1.41
CA ALA A 87 -8.52 -0.39 -2.31
C ALA A 87 -7.17 -1.07 -2.02
N PHE A 88 -6.13 -0.27 -1.76
CA PHE A 88 -4.81 -0.79 -1.39
C PHE A 88 -4.89 -1.69 -0.16
N TRP A 89 -5.53 -1.23 0.93
CA TRP A 89 -5.62 -2.00 2.16
C TRP A 89 -6.62 -3.16 2.08
N CYS A 90 -7.59 -3.12 1.18
CA CYS A 90 -8.47 -4.26 0.92
C CYS A 90 -7.79 -5.39 0.13
N ALA A 91 -6.85 -5.07 -0.77
CA ALA A 91 -6.28 -6.05 -1.70
C ALA A 91 -5.65 -7.29 -1.01
N PRO A 92 -4.86 -7.18 0.07
CA PRO A 92 -4.32 -8.35 0.77
C PRO A 92 -5.41 -9.24 1.38
N PHE A 93 -6.49 -8.64 1.91
CA PHE A 93 -7.58 -9.41 2.50
C PHE A 93 -8.44 -10.08 1.44
N VAL A 94 -8.68 -9.42 0.30
CA VAL A 94 -9.33 -10.05 -0.85
C VAL A 94 -8.49 -11.23 -1.35
N GLY A 95 -7.17 -11.05 -1.47
CA GLY A 95 -6.25 -12.14 -1.80
C GLY A 95 -6.33 -13.29 -0.79
N GLY A 96 -6.41 -12.98 0.51
CA GLY A 96 -6.62 -13.96 1.58
C GLY A 96 -7.94 -14.72 1.46
N VAL A 97 -9.05 -14.06 1.11
CA VAL A 97 -10.34 -14.75 0.86
C VAL A 97 -10.20 -15.75 -0.29
N ILE A 98 -9.50 -15.36 -1.37
CA ILE A 98 -9.31 -16.20 -2.55
C ILE A 98 -8.40 -17.39 -2.24
N SER A 99 -7.32 -17.19 -1.46
CA SER A 99 -6.34 -18.23 -1.16
C SER A 99 -6.78 -19.20 -0.07
N THR A 100 -7.65 -18.79 0.86
CA THR A 100 -8.18 -19.65 1.92
C THR A 100 -9.72 -19.64 1.92
N PRO A 101 -10.37 -20.25 0.91
CA PRO A 101 -11.83 -20.20 0.77
C PRO A 101 -12.57 -20.96 1.88
N GLU A 102 -11.92 -21.92 2.54
CA GLU A 102 -12.51 -22.72 3.60
C GLU A 102 -12.67 -21.97 4.93
N ASN A 103 -11.88 -20.90 5.16
CA ASN A 103 -11.99 -20.06 6.34
C ASN A 103 -11.77 -18.57 5.99
N PRO A 104 -12.74 -17.94 5.31
CA PRO A 104 -12.63 -16.54 4.90
C PRO A 104 -12.98 -15.57 6.04
N THR A 105 -13.32 -16.08 7.23
CA THR A 105 -13.91 -15.29 8.32
C THR A 105 -13.00 -14.13 8.73
N LEU A 106 -11.71 -14.39 8.94
CA LEU A 106 -10.77 -13.37 9.40
C LEU A 106 -10.58 -12.25 8.35
N PRO A 107 -10.24 -12.55 7.07
CA PRO A 107 -10.20 -11.53 6.02
C PRO A 107 -11.50 -10.73 5.88
N PHE A 108 -12.66 -11.40 5.98
CA PHE A 108 -13.96 -10.75 5.81
C PHE A 108 -14.26 -9.76 6.94
N VAL A 109 -13.96 -10.12 8.19
CA VAL A 109 -14.09 -9.22 9.34
C VAL A 109 -13.22 -7.98 9.16
N PHE A 110 -11.97 -8.14 8.72
CA PHE A 110 -11.09 -6.99 8.44
C PHE A 110 -11.64 -6.09 7.34
N LEU A 111 -12.15 -6.66 6.24
CA LEU A 111 -12.77 -5.89 5.15
C LEU A 111 -13.98 -5.09 5.64
N LEU A 112 -14.85 -5.69 6.45
CA LEU A 112 -16.01 -5.02 7.02
C LEU A 112 -15.62 -3.88 7.96
N LEU A 113 -14.69 -4.12 8.88
CA LEU A 113 -14.20 -3.11 9.82
C LEU A 113 -13.53 -1.94 9.09
N TRP A 114 -12.72 -2.24 8.08
CA TRP A 114 -12.05 -1.24 7.28
C TRP A 114 -13.03 -0.41 6.44
N THR A 115 -13.99 -1.07 5.81
CA THR A 115 -15.08 -0.40 5.08
C THR A 115 -15.89 0.50 5.99
N PHE A 116 -16.27 -0.01 7.17
CA PHE A 116 -17.01 0.76 8.17
C PHE A 116 -16.22 1.99 8.62
N TYR A 117 -14.93 1.84 8.90
CA TYR A 117 -14.03 2.94 9.26
C TYR A 117 -14.01 4.02 8.17
N ILE A 118 -13.77 3.65 6.91
CA ILE A 118 -13.71 4.60 5.79
C ILE A 118 -15.06 5.32 5.57
N VAL A 119 -16.17 4.60 5.63
CA VAL A 119 -17.51 5.14 5.33
C VAL A 119 -18.10 5.96 6.48
N LYS A 120 -17.85 5.60 7.75
CA LYS A 120 -18.52 6.22 8.90
C LYS A 120 -17.64 7.22 9.65
N ASN A 121 -16.33 7.23 9.46
CA ASN A 121 -15.45 8.14 10.20
C ASN A 121 -15.62 9.60 9.73
N LYS A 122 -16.25 10.41 10.59
CA LYS A 122 -16.49 11.84 10.35
C LYS A 122 -15.19 12.66 10.28
N THR A 123 -14.21 12.33 11.11
CA THR A 123 -12.90 13.00 11.14
C THR A 123 -12.14 12.78 9.83
N LEU A 124 -12.21 11.56 9.28
CA LEU A 124 -11.60 11.26 7.99
C LEU A 124 -12.27 12.03 6.85
N LYS A 125 -13.61 12.07 6.83
CA LYS A 125 -14.35 12.86 5.84
C LYS A 125 -14.02 14.35 5.95
N SER A 126 -13.92 14.88 7.16
CA SER A 126 -13.56 16.28 7.43
C SER A 126 -12.14 16.61 6.95
N TYR A 127 -11.18 15.69 7.14
CA TYR A 127 -9.82 15.85 6.63
C TYR A 127 -9.77 16.00 5.09
N TYR A 128 -10.60 15.22 4.38
CA TYR A 128 -10.73 15.29 2.92
C TYR A 128 -11.68 16.39 2.41
N SER A 129 -12.43 17.06 3.28
CA SER A 129 -13.31 18.17 2.92
C SER A 129 -12.64 19.54 3.09
N THR A 130 -11.45 19.62 3.69
CA THR A 130 -10.77 20.89 4.00
C THR A 130 -10.11 21.55 2.79
N VAL A 131 -10.13 20.95 1.61
CA VAL A 131 -9.52 21.46 0.36
C VAL A 131 -10.50 21.30 -0.81
N ALA A 132 -11.77 21.63 -0.57
CA ALA A 132 -12.73 21.91 -1.63
C ALA A 132 -12.73 23.41 -1.92
#